data_AF-A0A2D6M957-F1
#
_entry.id   AF-A0A2D6M957-F1
#
_cell.length_a   1.000
_cell.length_b   1.000
_cell.length_c   1.000
_cell.angle_alpha   90.00
_cell.angle_beta   90.00
_cell.angle_gamma   90.00
#
_symmetry.space_group_name_H-M   'P 1'
#
loop_
_entity.id
_entity.type
_entity.pdbx_description
1 polymer ?
#
loop_
_entity_poly.entity_id
_entity_poly.type
_entity_poly.pdbx_seq_one_letter_code
_entity_poly.pdbx_strand_id
1 'polypeptide(L)'
;MARRGRPRKAGKRTASGRLKAQPVTFDKGTERTQDKFSVYGADGSDAIGRAYVMGLLGADSNGHPTSEALDLRNLARKIHRAYWPMLAVGREKSCLGLDINGQAVNDNLLDPEEREYKIKREKRLTDTLRTVERMSRQHRKAFDDLCIELHPDCGPVWLDALIWAKRHGKAADRADEQAIKRAIEALEQIGPKWG
;
A
#
# COMPACT_ATOMS: atom_id res chain seq x y z
N MET A 1 41.13 27.49 -28.30
CA MET A 1 41.43 27.02 -26.93
C MET A 1 40.25 26.21 -26.42
N ALA A 2 40.40 24.89 -26.24
CA ALA A 2 39.31 24.01 -25.81
C ALA A 2 39.02 24.16 -24.31
N ARG A 3 37.76 24.38 -23.94
CA ARG A 3 37.31 24.53 -22.53
C ARG A 3 37.66 23.26 -21.74
N ARG A 4 38.43 23.44 -20.64
CA ARG A 4 38.77 22.38 -19.69
C ARG A 4 37.47 21.78 -19.12
N GLY A 5 37.17 20.53 -19.48
CA GLY A 5 35.97 19.84 -19.01
C GLY A 5 35.94 19.67 -17.49
N ARG A 6 34.73 19.51 -16.94
CA ARG A 6 34.50 19.33 -15.49
C ARG A 6 35.38 18.18 -14.94
N PRO A 7 36.12 18.40 -13.84
CA PRO A 7 36.93 17.35 -13.23
C PRO A 7 36.06 16.14 -12.87
N ARG A 8 36.55 14.95 -13.24
CA ARG A 8 35.83 13.68 -13.04
C ARG A 8 35.77 13.33 -11.56
N LYS A 9 34.61 12.86 -11.07
CA LYS A 9 34.44 12.33 -9.71
C LYS A 9 35.42 11.17 -9.44
N ALA A 10 36.06 11.16 -8.28
CA ALA A 10 36.99 10.11 -7.84
C ALA A 10 36.26 8.78 -7.54
N GLY A 11 36.94 7.64 -7.74
CA GLY A 11 36.45 6.31 -7.40
C GLY A 11 36.82 5.21 -8.42
N LYS A 12 36.75 3.94 -8.01
CA LYS A 12 37.00 2.78 -8.87
C LYS A 12 35.97 2.73 -10.00
N ARG A 13 36.39 2.41 -11.23
CA ARG A 13 35.53 2.42 -12.43
C ARG A 13 35.38 1.05 -13.06
N THR A 14 34.27 0.83 -13.78
CA THR A 14 34.09 -0.31 -14.69
C THR A 14 34.94 -0.12 -15.94
N ALA A 15 35.12 -1.16 -16.75
CA ALA A 15 35.83 -1.06 -18.03
C ALA A 15 35.18 -0.03 -18.98
N SER A 16 33.87 0.17 -18.88
CA SER A 16 33.10 1.21 -19.60
C SER A 16 33.24 2.63 -19.02
N GLY A 17 34.09 2.83 -18.02
CA GLY A 17 34.38 4.14 -17.44
C GLY A 17 33.32 4.67 -16.47
N ARG A 18 32.27 3.91 -16.14
CA ARG A 18 31.30 4.29 -15.08
C ARG A 18 31.92 4.05 -13.70
N LEU A 19 31.55 4.85 -12.70
CA LEU A 19 31.95 4.58 -11.31
C LEU A 19 31.34 3.25 -10.87
N LYS A 20 32.13 2.34 -10.29
CA LYS A 20 31.61 1.12 -9.67
C LYS A 20 30.75 1.57 -8.49
N ALA A 21 29.48 1.16 -8.50
CA ALA A 21 28.63 1.30 -7.32
C ALA A 21 29.34 0.58 -6.17
N GLN A 22 29.47 1.26 -5.02
CA GLN A 22 29.88 0.54 -3.83
C GLN A 22 28.79 -0.48 -3.51
N PRO A 23 29.14 -1.69 -3.06
CA PRO A 23 28.16 -2.63 -2.55
C PRO A 23 27.46 -1.95 -1.37
N VAL A 24 26.23 -1.52 -1.59
CA VAL A 24 25.39 -1.00 -0.52
C VAL A 24 25.05 -2.20 0.33
N THR A 25 25.63 -2.27 1.53
CA THR A 25 25.22 -3.25 2.52
C THR A 25 23.85 -2.81 3.01
N PHE A 26 22.80 -3.40 2.46
CA PHE A 26 21.45 -3.14 2.92
C PHE A 26 21.32 -3.73 4.34
N ASP A 27 20.96 -2.89 5.30
CA ASP A 27 20.47 -3.36 6.58
C ASP A 27 19.22 -4.21 6.32
N LYS A 28 19.27 -5.49 6.69
CA LYS A 28 18.16 -6.43 6.51
C LYS A 28 17.05 -6.22 7.54
N GLY A 29 17.22 -5.27 8.44
CA GLY A 29 16.31 -4.98 9.53
C GLY A 29 16.38 -6.01 10.64
N THR A 30 15.49 -5.85 11.62
CA THR A 30 15.37 -6.73 12.79
C THR A 30 14.89 -8.13 12.40
N GLU A 31 15.12 -9.12 13.28
CA GLU A 31 14.58 -10.49 13.14
C GLU A 31 13.08 -10.47 12.86
N ARG A 32 12.32 -9.65 13.59
CA ARG A 32 10.89 -9.42 13.38
C ARG A 32 10.55 -8.97 11.96
N THR A 33 11.36 -8.10 11.36
CA THR A 33 11.15 -7.61 9.99
C THR A 33 11.40 -8.73 8.97
N GLN A 34 12.42 -9.55 9.22
CA GLN A 34 12.76 -10.69 8.37
C GLN A 34 11.69 -11.79 8.45
N ASP A 35 11.18 -12.08 9.64
CA ASP A 35 10.06 -13.01 9.86
C ASP A 35 8.78 -12.53 9.17
N LYS A 36 8.49 -11.23 9.28
CA LYS A 36 7.34 -10.66 8.58
C LYS A 36 7.49 -10.77 7.06
N PHE A 37 8.69 -10.51 6.55
CA PHE A 37 8.98 -10.64 5.13
C PHE A 37 8.97 -12.10 4.65
N SER A 38 9.36 -13.07 5.49
CA SER A 38 9.29 -14.50 5.12
C SER A 38 7.84 -14.99 4.98
N VAL A 39 6.92 -14.43 5.77
CA VAL A 39 5.50 -14.78 5.73
C VAL A 39 4.76 -14.04 4.61
N TYR A 40 4.98 -12.74 4.46
CA TYR A 40 4.15 -11.89 3.59
C TYR A 40 4.88 -11.32 2.37
N GLY A 41 6.20 -11.53 2.25
CA GLY A 41 7.02 -10.88 1.25
C GLY A 41 6.92 -9.36 1.31
N ALA A 42 6.89 -8.74 0.13
CA ALA A 42 6.73 -7.30 -0.02
C ALA A 42 5.32 -6.78 0.34
N ASP A 43 4.33 -7.67 0.43
CA ASP A 43 2.94 -7.32 0.74
C ASP A 43 2.64 -7.30 2.25
N GLY A 44 3.64 -7.48 3.11
CA GLY A 44 3.46 -7.48 4.56
C GLY A 44 3.23 -6.12 5.20
N SER A 45 3.58 -5.01 4.52
CA SER A 45 3.65 -3.68 5.13
C SER A 45 2.30 -3.06 5.50
N ASP A 46 1.20 -3.53 4.91
CA ASP A 46 -0.13 -2.96 5.11
C ASP A 46 -1.17 -4.08 5.35
N ALA A 47 -2.34 -3.72 5.89
CA ALA A 47 -3.39 -4.68 6.23
C ALA A 47 -3.94 -5.40 4.98
N ILE A 48 -4.20 -4.65 3.90
CA ILE A 48 -4.73 -5.22 2.66
C ILE A 48 -3.77 -6.23 2.00
N GLY A 49 -2.46 -5.98 2.04
CA GLY A 49 -1.44 -6.87 1.51
C GLY A 49 -1.34 -8.16 2.32
N ARG A 50 -1.45 -8.08 3.65
CA ARG A 50 -1.55 -9.28 4.50
C ARG A 50 -2.81 -10.09 4.21
N ALA A 51 -3.95 -9.42 4.05
CA ALA A 51 -5.20 -10.07 3.66
C ALA A 51 -5.09 -10.76 2.28
N TYR A 52 -4.42 -10.10 1.32
CA TYR A 52 -4.16 -10.64 -0.01
C TYR A 52 -3.29 -11.90 0.06
N VAL A 53 -2.11 -11.84 0.68
CA VAL A 53 -1.19 -13.00 0.77
C VAL A 53 -1.85 -14.17 1.49
N MET A 54 -2.67 -13.90 2.50
CA MET A 54 -3.40 -14.93 3.24
C MET A 54 -4.64 -15.42 2.49
N GLY A 55 -4.91 -14.99 1.26
CA GLY A 55 -6.04 -15.43 0.44
C GLY A 55 -7.39 -15.09 1.08
N LEU A 56 -7.46 -14.03 1.89
CA LEU A 56 -8.69 -13.57 2.55
C LEU A 56 -9.55 -12.68 1.65
N LEU A 57 -8.96 -12.14 0.56
CA LEU A 57 -9.66 -11.35 -0.45
C LEU A 57 -10.24 -12.21 -1.60
N GLY A 58 -10.06 -13.52 -1.54
CA GLY A 58 -10.33 -14.46 -2.63
C GLY A 58 -9.12 -15.34 -2.90
N ALA A 59 -9.35 -16.64 -3.04
CA ALA A 59 -8.32 -17.62 -3.32
C ALA A 59 -8.85 -18.71 -4.25
N ASP A 60 -7.97 -19.30 -5.06
CA ASP A 60 -8.25 -20.44 -5.90
C ASP A 60 -8.38 -21.75 -5.08
N SER A 61 -8.64 -22.87 -5.75
CA SER A 61 -8.75 -24.19 -5.10
C SER A 61 -7.45 -24.65 -4.42
N ASN A 62 -6.31 -24.05 -4.76
CA ASN A 62 -5.01 -24.33 -4.17
C ASN A 62 -4.66 -23.34 -3.04
N GLY A 63 -5.56 -22.39 -2.72
CA GLY A 63 -5.36 -21.37 -1.70
C GLY A 63 -4.52 -20.17 -2.17
N HIS A 64 -4.19 -20.06 -3.45
CA HIS A 64 -3.46 -18.91 -4.00
C HIS A 64 -4.41 -17.74 -4.29
N PRO A 65 -4.00 -16.49 -4.05
CA PRO A 65 -4.82 -15.32 -4.31
C PRO A 65 -5.19 -15.19 -5.80
N THR A 66 -6.45 -14.87 -6.09
CA THR A 66 -6.95 -14.75 -7.48
C THR A 66 -6.62 -13.40 -8.13
N SER A 67 -6.94 -13.24 -9.42
CA SER A 67 -6.87 -11.95 -10.13
C SER A 67 -7.78 -10.91 -9.50
N GLU A 68 -8.99 -11.28 -9.08
CA GLU A 68 -9.93 -10.36 -8.44
C GLU A 68 -9.37 -9.88 -7.09
N ALA A 69 -8.75 -10.78 -6.32
CA ALA A 69 -8.07 -10.42 -5.07
C ALA A 69 -6.92 -9.43 -5.30
N LEU A 70 -6.20 -9.57 -6.41
CA LEU A 70 -5.13 -8.65 -6.81
C LEU A 70 -5.69 -7.27 -7.15
N ASP A 71 -6.82 -7.20 -7.86
CA ASP A 71 -7.49 -5.95 -8.21
C ASP A 71 -8.03 -5.22 -6.97
N LEU A 72 -8.65 -5.95 -6.03
CA LEU A 72 -9.07 -5.40 -4.75
C LEU A 72 -7.89 -4.84 -3.94
N ARG A 73 -6.77 -5.57 -3.88
CA ARG A 73 -5.54 -5.11 -3.22
C ARG A 73 -5.03 -3.81 -3.84
N ASN A 74 -4.95 -3.78 -5.17
CA ASN A 74 -4.44 -2.61 -5.90
C ASN A 74 -5.37 -1.40 -5.74
N LEU A 75 -6.69 -1.62 -5.77
CA LEU A 75 -7.71 -0.61 -5.52
C LEU A 75 -7.57 0.01 -4.13
N ALA A 76 -7.50 -0.80 -3.09
CA ALA A 76 -7.31 -0.33 -1.71
C ALA A 76 -6.04 0.52 -1.57
N ARG A 77 -4.91 0.07 -2.13
CA ARG A 77 -3.66 0.85 -2.12
C ARG A 77 -3.76 2.15 -2.92
N LYS A 78 -4.54 2.16 -4.02
CA LYS A 78 -4.81 3.37 -4.80
C LYS A 78 -5.59 4.39 -3.97
N ILE A 79 -6.57 3.94 -3.20
CA ILE A 79 -7.36 4.76 -2.27
C ILE A 79 -6.48 5.28 -1.12
N HIS A 80 -5.70 4.41 -0.48
CA HIS A 80 -4.74 4.76 0.56
C HIS A 80 -3.81 5.91 0.12
N ARG A 81 -3.20 5.77 -1.07
CA ARG A 81 -2.32 6.78 -1.65
C ARG A 81 -3.03 8.09 -2.01
N ALA A 82 -4.34 8.03 -2.25
CA ALA A 82 -5.14 9.22 -2.47
C ALA A 82 -5.51 9.93 -1.15
N TYR A 83 -5.73 9.15 -0.08
CA TYR A 83 -6.18 9.61 1.23
C TYR A 83 -5.11 10.37 2.00
N TRP A 84 -3.96 9.75 2.27
CA TRP A 84 -2.96 10.35 3.16
C TRP A 84 -2.44 11.73 2.71
N PRO A 85 -2.19 11.99 1.41
CA PRO A 85 -1.78 13.32 0.99
C PRO A 85 -2.86 14.40 1.17
N MET A 86 -4.14 14.06 1.30
CA MET A 86 -5.20 15.05 1.59
C MET A 86 -5.16 15.56 3.02
N LEU A 87 -4.62 14.79 3.97
CA LEU A 87 -4.55 15.17 5.37
C LEU A 87 -3.27 15.93 5.74
N ALA A 88 -2.45 16.30 4.75
CA ALA A 88 -1.12 16.90 4.94
C ALA A 88 -0.14 16.05 5.80
N VAL A 89 -0.52 14.82 6.14
CA VAL A 89 0.37 13.83 6.76
C VAL A 89 1.22 13.25 5.63
N GLY A 90 2.54 13.42 5.74
CA GLY A 90 3.51 13.08 4.69
C GLY A 90 3.27 11.67 4.12
N ARG A 91 3.54 11.50 2.82
CA ARG A 91 3.49 10.18 2.19
C ARG A 91 4.48 9.25 2.88
N GLU A 92 3.98 8.25 3.59
CA GLU A 92 4.81 7.22 4.17
C GLU A 92 5.40 6.34 3.06
N LYS A 93 6.72 6.31 2.99
CA LYS A 93 7.48 5.46 2.08
C LYS A 93 7.78 4.16 2.81
N SER A 94 7.83 3.06 2.06
CA SER A 94 8.48 1.85 2.57
C SER A 94 9.88 2.21 3.08
N CYS A 95 10.22 1.75 4.28
CA CYS A 95 11.55 1.91 4.88
C CYS A 95 12.67 1.30 4.03
N LEU A 96 12.33 0.51 3.01
CA LEU A 96 13.26 -0.10 2.05
C LEU A 96 13.56 0.79 0.82
N GLY A 97 12.98 1.99 0.74
CA GLY A 97 13.49 3.07 -0.12
C GLY A 97 13.41 2.85 -1.65
N LEU A 98 12.53 1.98 -2.14
CA LEU A 98 12.46 1.65 -3.57
C LEU A 98 11.65 2.65 -4.43
N ASP A 99 10.89 3.55 -3.82
CA ASP A 99 10.05 4.52 -4.55
C ASP A 99 10.64 5.95 -4.52
N ILE A 100 11.09 6.41 -5.69
CA ILE A 100 11.93 7.62 -5.84
C ILE A 100 11.13 8.94 -5.90
N ASN A 101 9.81 8.94 -6.09
CA ASN A 101 9.09 10.18 -6.44
C ASN A 101 8.07 10.63 -5.38
N GLY A 102 8.41 11.65 -4.59
CA GLY A 102 7.44 12.27 -3.70
C GLY A 102 7.97 13.47 -2.92
N GLN A 103 7.98 14.65 -3.56
CA GLN A 103 7.94 15.92 -2.84
C GLN A 103 6.48 16.31 -2.59
N ALA A 104 6.18 16.86 -1.42
CA ALA A 104 4.96 17.64 -1.20
C ALA A 104 5.12 18.94 -1.99
N VAL A 105 4.47 19.03 -3.15
CA VAL A 105 4.50 20.24 -3.97
C VAL A 105 3.55 21.25 -3.34
N ASN A 106 4.04 22.46 -3.09
CA ASN A 106 3.25 23.59 -2.63
C ASN A 106 2.15 23.85 -3.67
N ASP A 107 0.88 23.97 -3.27
CA ASP A 107 -0.26 24.04 -4.21
C ASP A 107 -0.19 25.25 -5.16
N ASN A 108 0.55 26.29 -4.77
CA ASN A 108 0.80 27.49 -5.57
C ASN A 108 1.92 27.32 -6.62
N LEU A 109 2.63 26.18 -6.63
CA LEU A 109 3.69 25.84 -7.58
C LEU A 109 3.28 24.73 -8.56
N LEU A 110 2.05 24.21 -8.43
CA LEU A 110 1.51 23.21 -9.35
C LEU A 110 1.10 23.88 -10.66
N ASP A 111 1.40 23.21 -11.77
CA ASP A 111 0.85 23.56 -13.08
C ASP A 111 -0.69 23.43 -13.04
N PRO A 112 -1.48 24.21 -13.80
CA PRO A 112 -2.95 24.15 -13.76
C PRO A 112 -3.51 22.75 -13.99
N GLU A 113 -2.86 21.93 -14.82
CA GLU A 113 -3.25 20.54 -15.06
C GLU A 113 -3.07 19.65 -13.81
N GLU A 114 -1.95 19.79 -13.10
CA GLU A 114 -1.67 19.04 -11.87
C GLU A 114 -2.65 19.43 -10.75
N ARG A 115 -3.01 20.72 -10.69
CA ARG A 115 -4.02 21.23 -9.76
C ARG A 115 -5.39 20.63 -10.06
N GLU A 116 -5.81 20.59 -11.32
CA GLU A 116 -7.09 19.99 -11.72
C GLU A 116 -7.12 18.48 -11.42
N TYR A 117 -6.02 17.77 -11.68
CA TYR A 117 -5.86 16.36 -11.33
C TYR A 117 -6.01 16.13 -9.81
N LYS A 118 -5.39 16.98 -8.99
CA LYS A 118 -5.53 16.94 -7.52
C LYS A 118 -6.99 17.09 -7.11
N ILE A 119 -7.68 18.13 -7.59
CA ILE A 119 -9.10 18.38 -7.29
C ILE A 119 -9.98 17.19 -7.72
N LYS A 120 -9.76 16.63 -8.91
CA LYS A 120 -10.48 15.43 -9.39
C LYS A 120 -10.26 14.23 -8.45
N ARG A 121 -9.03 14.03 -7.99
CA ARG A 121 -8.69 12.95 -7.03
C ARG A 121 -9.37 13.16 -5.69
N GLU A 122 -9.36 14.37 -5.16
CA GLU A 122 -10.00 14.72 -3.87
C GLU A 122 -11.52 14.54 -3.93
N LYS A 123 -12.16 14.98 -5.01
CA LYS A 123 -13.60 14.77 -5.24
C LYS A 123 -13.93 13.28 -5.31
N ARG A 124 -13.15 12.51 -6.07
CA ARG A 124 -13.32 11.05 -6.20
C ARG A 124 -13.16 10.34 -4.85
N LEU A 125 -12.15 10.72 -4.06
CA LEU A 125 -11.97 10.18 -2.71
C LEU A 125 -13.16 10.54 -1.81
N THR A 126 -13.56 11.81 -1.78
CA THR A 126 -14.70 12.27 -0.98
C THR A 126 -15.96 11.49 -1.32
N ASP A 127 -16.24 11.29 -2.61
CA ASP A 127 -17.38 10.49 -3.07
C ASP A 127 -17.25 9.02 -2.68
N THR A 128 -16.03 8.48 -2.67
CA THR A 128 -15.72 7.13 -2.19
C THR A 128 -16.08 6.99 -0.72
N LEU A 129 -15.54 7.85 0.16
CA LEU A 129 -15.79 7.79 1.60
C LEU A 129 -17.29 7.94 1.91
N ARG A 130 -17.97 8.86 1.21
CA ARG A 130 -19.44 9.03 1.32
C ARG A 130 -20.23 7.81 0.86
N THR A 131 -19.75 7.10 -0.15
CA THR A 131 -20.41 5.89 -0.64
C THR A 131 -20.33 4.80 0.43
N VAL A 132 -19.14 4.58 0.99
CA VAL A 132 -18.93 3.58 2.04
C VAL A 132 -19.70 3.93 3.32
N GLU A 133 -19.72 5.21 3.70
CA GLU A 133 -20.48 5.69 4.87
C GLU A 133 -21.98 5.35 4.78
N ARG A 134 -22.56 5.45 3.56
CA ARG A 134 -23.97 5.12 3.32
C ARG A 134 -24.27 3.62 3.40
N MET A 135 -23.28 2.74 3.26
CA MET A 135 -23.50 1.29 3.36
C MET A 135 -23.81 0.88 4.80
N SER A 136 -22.93 1.25 5.74
CA SER A 136 -23.21 1.34 7.17
C SER A 136 -21.96 1.82 7.91
N ARG A 137 -22.11 2.21 9.19
CA ARG A 137 -20.98 2.50 10.08
C ARG A 137 -19.99 1.34 10.21
N GLN A 138 -20.47 0.09 10.14
CA GLN A 138 -19.61 -1.10 10.23
C GLN A 138 -18.82 -1.33 8.93
N HIS A 139 -19.40 -1.03 7.76
CA HIS A 139 -18.65 -1.02 6.50
C HIS A 139 -17.58 0.04 6.50
N ARG A 140 -17.91 1.25 6.95
CA ARG A 140 -16.94 2.34 7.08
C ARG A 140 -15.76 1.94 7.94
N LYS A 141 -16.03 1.41 9.13
CA LYS A 141 -14.97 0.98 10.05
C LYS A 141 -14.09 -0.11 9.44
N ALA A 142 -14.69 -1.18 8.92
CA ALA A 142 -13.92 -2.29 8.36
C ALA A 142 -13.10 -1.87 7.12
N PHE A 143 -13.66 -0.99 6.30
CA PHE A 143 -12.98 -0.39 5.15
C PHE A 143 -11.80 0.49 5.58
N ASP A 144 -11.98 1.35 6.58
CA ASP A 144 -10.92 2.23 7.07
C ASP A 144 -9.79 1.42 7.70
N ASP A 145 -10.13 0.48 8.58
CA ASP A 145 -9.19 -0.46 9.22
C ASP A 145 -8.38 -1.26 8.17
N LEU A 146 -8.96 -1.59 7.00
CA LEU A 146 -8.29 -2.38 5.96
C LEU A 146 -7.51 -1.52 4.94
N CYS A 147 -8.05 -0.37 4.55
CA CYS A 147 -7.60 0.38 3.36
C CYS A 147 -6.98 1.75 3.68
N ILE A 148 -7.25 2.32 4.84
CA ILE A 148 -6.83 3.68 5.19
C ILE A 148 -5.81 3.66 6.31
N GLU A 149 -6.11 2.94 7.39
CA GLU A 149 -5.23 2.81 8.55
C GLU A 149 -3.93 2.10 8.17
N LEU A 150 -2.80 2.61 8.67
CA LEU A 150 -1.47 2.23 8.17
C LEU A 150 -1.06 0.81 8.55
N HIS A 151 -1.40 0.38 9.77
CA HIS A 151 -1.14 -0.97 10.27
C HIS A 151 0.26 -1.56 9.88
N PRO A 152 1.37 -0.84 10.13
CA PRO A 152 2.69 -1.18 9.59
C PRO A 152 3.29 -2.44 10.22
N ASP A 153 2.97 -2.71 11.48
CA ASP A 153 3.50 -3.85 12.24
C ASP A 153 2.48 -4.97 12.39
N CYS A 154 1.26 -4.63 12.83
CA CYS A 154 0.12 -5.51 13.04
C CYS A 154 -1.10 -5.02 12.25
N GLY A 155 -1.98 -5.94 11.86
CA GLY A 155 -3.26 -5.60 11.24
C GLY A 155 -4.27 -5.05 12.24
N PRO A 156 -5.45 -4.67 11.76
CA PRO A 156 -6.58 -4.50 12.66
C PRO A 156 -6.83 -5.85 13.37
N VAL A 157 -7.27 -5.78 14.63
CA VAL A 157 -7.37 -6.95 15.52
C VAL A 157 -8.13 -8.11 14.87
N TRP A 158 -9.24 -7.79 14.18
CA TRP A 158 -10.05 -8.78 13.48
C TRP A 158 -9.31 -9.47 12.33
N LEU A 159 -8.42 -8.76 11.62
CA LEU A 159 -7.64 -9.33 10.53
C LEU A 159 -6.56 -10.27 11.07
N ASP A 160 -5.84 -9.84 12.11
CA ASP A 160 -4.80 -10.67 12.72
C ASP A 160 -5.41 -11.93 13.36
N ALA A 161 -6.62 -11.83 13.93
CA ALA A 161 -7.39 -12.98 14.42
C ALA A 161 -7.79 -13.94 13.29
N LEU A 162 -8.28 -13.44 12.15
CA LEU A 162 -8.56 -14.26 10.96
C LEU A 162 -7.32 -14.99 10.44
N ILE A 163 -6.20 -14.27 10.33
CA ILE A 163 -4.93 -14.83 9.86
C ILE A 163 -4.48 -15.93 10.82
N TRP A 164 -4.56 -15.67 12.13
CA TRP A 164 -4.22 -16.67 13.13
C TRP A 164 -5.11 -17.91 13.04
N ALA A 165 -6.43 -17.73 12.95
CA ALA A 165 -7.38 -18.84 12.83
C ALA A 165 -7.08 -19.70 11.59
N LYS A 166 -6.89 -19.05 10.43
CA LYS A 166 -6.56 -19.72 9.16
C LYS A 166 -5.25 -20.52 9.25
N ARG A 167 -4.20 -19.93 9.82
CA ARG A 167 -2.88 -20.59 9.97
C ARG A 167 -2.91 -21.80 10.90
N HIS A 168 -3.83 -21.83 11.86
CA HIS A 168 -3.96 -22.92 12.84
C HIS A 168 -5.10 -23.89 12.51
N GLY A 169 -5.74 -23.76 11.34
CA GLY A 169 -6.87 -24.61 10.95
C GLY A 169 -8.06 -24.49 11.90
N LYS A 170 -8.22 -23.34 12.55
CA LYS A 170 -9.32 -23.06 13.49
C LYS A 170 -10.43 -22.28 12.78
N ALA A 171 -11.66 -22.47 13.25
CA ALA A 171 -12.78 -21.63 12.85
C ALA A 171 -12.52 -20.19 13.30
N ALA A 172 -12.76 -19.23 12.41
CA ALA A 172 -12.71 -17.81 12.73
C ALA A 172 -13.94 -17.38 13.53
N ASP A 173 -13.80 -16.29 14.29
CA ASP A 173 -14.98 -15.64 14.86
C ASP A 173 -15.85 -15.06 13.73
N ARG A 174 -17.16 -15.26 13.86
CA ARG A 174 -18.16 -14.72 12.93
C ARG A 174 -18.08 -13.19 12.82
N ALA A 175 -17.71 -12.50 13.89
CA ALA A 175 -17.55 -11.04 13.86
C ALA A 175 -16.40 -10.62 12.94
N ASP A 176 -15.28 -11.34 13.00
CA ASP A 176 -14.10 -11.05 12.17
C ASP A 176 -14.37 -11.38 10.70
N GLU A 177 -15.04 -12.51 10.44
CA GLU A 177 -15.49 -12.87 9.09
C GLU A 177 -16.43 -11.82 8.50
N GLN A 178 -17.32 -11.25 9.32
CA GLN A 178 -18.18 -10.16 8.87
C GLN A 178 -17.39 -8.88 8.60
N ALA A 179 -16.34 -8.59 9.36
CA ALA A 179 -15.51 -7.42 9.13
C ALA A 179 -14.82 -7.49 7.76
N ILE A 180 -14.17 -8.61 7.42
CA ILE A 180 -13.53 -8.75 6.10
C ILE A 180 -14.55 -8.72 4.96
N LYS A 181 -15.72 -9.37 5.10
CA LYS A 181 -16.79 -9.34 4.09
C LYS A 181 -17.28 -7.93 3.83
N ARG A 182 -17.56 -7.15 4.87
CA ARG A 182 -17.97 -5.74 4.74
C ARG A 182 -16.91 -4.88 4.05
N ALA A 183 -15.62 -5.12 4.35
CA ALA A 183 -14.54 -4.38 3.71
C ALA A 183 -14.44 -4.72 2.21
N ILE A 184 -14.61 -6.00 1.84
CA ILE A 184 -14.64 -6.45 0.44
C ILE A 184 -15.85 -5.88 -0.29
N GLU A 185 -17.05 -5.99 0.27
CA GLU A 185 -18.28 -5.42 -0.29
C GLU A 185 -18.14 -3.90 -0.53
N ALA A 186 -17.50 -3.19 0.40
CA ALA A 186 -17.21 -1.76 0.25
C ALA A 186 -16.24 -1.47 -0.91
N LEU A 187 -15.20 -2.29 -1.08
CA LEU A 187 -14.24 -2.17 -2.18
C LEU A 187 -14.88 -2.48 -3.54
N GLU A 188 -15.70 -3.53 -3.62
CA GLU A 188 -16.43 -3.91 -4.83
C GLU A 188 -17.41 -2.80 -5.25
N GLN A 189 -18.14 -2.22 -4.28
CA GLN A 189 -19.09 -1.14 -4.53
C GLN A 189 -18.43 0.13 -5.12
N ILE A 190 -17.17 0.40 -4.78
CA ILE A 190 -16.44 1.59 -5.25
C ILE A 190 -15.53 1.31 -6.44
N GLY A 191 -15.18 0.05 -6.72
CA GLY A 191 -14.30 -0.37 -7.81
C GLY A 191 -14.61 0.31 -9.16
N PRO A 192 -15.88 0.36 -9.62
CA PRO A 192 -16.25 1.03 -10.86
C PRO A 192 -15.89 2.52 -10.93
N LYS A 193 -15.73 3.21 -9.79
CA LYS A 193 -15.36 4.64 -9.72
C LYS A 193 -13.85 4.88 -9.87
N TRP A 194 -13.06 3.82 -9.71
CA TRP A 194 -11.61 3.84 -9.69
C TRP A 194 -10.95 3.14 -10.87
N GLY A 195 -11.75 2.47 -11.73
CA GLY A 195 -11.35 2.02 -13.06
C GLY A 195 -10.89 3.14 -13.98
#